data_AF-A0A183VHC9-F1
#
_entry.id   AF-A0A183VHC9-F1
#
_cell.length_a   1.000
_cell.length_b   1.000
_cell.length_c   1.000
_cell.angle_alpha   90.00
_cell.angle_beta   90.00
_cell.angle_gamma   90.00
#
_symmetry.space_group_name_H-M   'P 1'
#
loop_
_entity.id
_entity.type
_entity.pdbx_description
1 polymer ?
#
loop_
_entity_poly.entity_id
_entity_poly.type
_entity_poly.pdbx_seq_one_letter_code
_entity_poly.pdbx_strand_id
1 'polypeptide(L)'
;MASQITRKSCQDCFEWLDGKKTIVHIIDRHTGKELSVKIRADPFITFHHANAFEDRGHIFLDYVRYDHVGNLEDFNMDKMRSGYAVHVVMFRCTQHGQYLDETSA
;
A
#
# COMPACT_ATOMS: atom_id res chain seq x y z
N MET A 1 14.08 -21.05 -22.37
CA MET A 1 13.77 -21.35 -20.95
C MET A 1 12.36 -21.91 -20.93
N ALA A 2 12.17 -23.17 -20.54
CA ALA A 2 10.82 -23.75 -20.43
C ALA A 2 10.17 -23.28 -19.12
N SER A 3 8.92 -22.81 -19.20
CA SER A 3 8.13 -22.47 -18.01
C SER A 3 7.86 -23.74 -17.19
N GLN A 4 8.20 -23.71 -15.90
CA GLN A 4 7.91 -24.82 -14.97
C GLN A 4 6.62 -24.53 -14.20
N ILE A 5 5.74 -25.52 -14.09
CA ILE A 5 4.50 -25.40 -13.29
C ILE A 5 4.87 -25.58 -11.81
N THR A 6 4.68 -24.55 -11.01
CA THR A 6 5.09 -24.51 -9.58
C THR A 6 3.99 -24.93 -8.60
N ARG A 7 2.74 -25.11 -9.06
CA ARG A 7 1.53 -25.31 -8.23
C ARG A 7 1.28 -24.23 -7.18
N LYS A 8 1.91 -23.07 -7.36
CA LYS A 8 1.71 -21.88 -6.53
C LYS A 8 0.73 -20.94 -7.20
N SER A 9 -0.16 -20.35 -6.41
CA SER A 9 -0.98 -19.21 -6.82
C SER A 9 -0.12 -17.94 -6.89
N CYS A 10 -0.70 -16.86 -7.41
CA CYS A 10 -0.05 -15.55 -7.41
C CYS A 10 0.26 -15.08 -5.97
N GLN A 11 -0.65 -15.33 -5.03
CA GLN A 11 -0.48 -14.98 -3.63
C GLN A 11 0.74 -15.67 -2.99
N ASP A 12 0.97 -16.95 -3.32
CA ASP A 12 2.11 -17.73 -2.82
C ASP A 12 3.49 -17.22 -3.30
N CYS A 13 3.50 -16.24 -4.22
CA CYS A 13 4.70 -15.61 -4.74
C CYS A 13 5.04 -14.28 -4.04
N PHE A 14 4.20 -13.80 -3.13
CA PHE A 14 4.48 -12.61 -2.32
C PHE A 14 4.86 -13.00 -0.89
N GLU A 15 5.81 -12.29 -0.32
CA GLU A 15 6.21 -12.42 1.08
C GLU A 15 6.18 -11.07 1.76
N TRP A 16 5.72 -11.04 3.00
CA TRP A 16 5.88 -9.87 3.84
C TRP A 16 7.24 -9.88 4.52
N LEU A 17 7.91 -8.73 4.47
CA LEU A 17 9.24 -8.56 5.03
C LEU A 17 9.15 -7.69 6.29
N ASP A 18 9.19 -8.33 7.46
CA ASP A 18 9.11 -7.64 8.74
C ASP A 18 10.19 -6.56 8.89
N GLY A 19 9.79 -5.40 9.40
CA GLY A 19 10.66 -4.24 9.58
C GLY A 19 11.03 -3.49 8.30
N LYS A 20 10.57 -3.90 7.11
CA LYS A 20 10.75 -3.14 5.87
C LYS A 20 9.66 -2.07 5.74
N LYS A 21 10.10 -0.81 5.65
CA LYS A 21 9.23 0.35 5.41
C LYS A 21 8.66 0.35 4.00
N THR A 22 7.44 0.88 3.85
CA THR A 22 6.87 1.16 2.53
C THR A 22 7.60 2.34 1.90
N ILE A 23 8.07 2.16 0.66
CA ILE A 23 8.77 3.18 -0.12
C ILE A 23 7.78 3.77 -1.12
N VAL A 24 7.64 5.10 -1.12
CA VAL A 24 6.83 5.81 -2.12
C VAL A 24 7.77 6.45 -3.14
N HIS A 25 7.69 5.97 -4.38
CA HIS A 25 8.44 6.51 -5.51
C HIS A 25 7.64 7.64 -6.16
N ILE A 26 8.28 8.78 -6.38
CA ILE A 26 7.68 9.91 -7.08
C ILE A 26 8.42 10.10 -8.40
N ILE A 27 7.69 9.95 -9.50
CA ILE A 27 8.22 10.05 -10.85
C ILE A 27 7.51 11.19 -11.55
N ASP A 28 8.28 12.13 -12.11
CA ASP A 28 7.74 13.17 -12.97
C ASP A 28 7.12 12.51 -14.21
N ARG A 29 5.81 12.65 -14.35
CA ARG A 29 5.03 12.05 -15.45
C ARG A 29 5.46 12.54 -16.83
N HIS A 30 5.95 13.77 -16.94
CA HIS A 30 6.33 14.37 -18.22
C HIS A 30 7.75 13.98 -18.63
N THR A 31 8.69 13.97 -17.67
CA THR A 31 10.10 13.70 -17.97
C THR A 31 10.51 12.25 -17.75
N GLY A 32 9.70 11.47 -17.01
CA GLY A 32 10.01 10.10 -16.60
C GLY A 32 11.13 9.99 -15.56
N LYS A 33 11.60 11.14 -15.03
CA LYS A 33 12.68 11.16 -14.03
C LYS A 33 12.11 11.00 -12.63
N GLU A 34 12.74 10.13 -11.85
CA GLU A 34 12.45 10.01 -10.42
C GLU A 34 12.91 11.28 -9.70
N LEU A 35 12.06 11.84 -8.84
CA LEU A 35 12.44 12.94 -7.96
C LEU A 35 13.36 12.41 -6.87
N SER A 36 14.36 13.20 -6.46
CA SER A 36 15.37 12.79 -5.47
C SER A 36 14.82 12.60 -4.04
N VAL A 37 13.55 12.91 -3.82
CA VAL A 37 12.88 12.76 -2.53
C VAL A 37 12.65 11.29 -2.21
N LYS A 38 12.99 10.88 -0.98
CA LYS A 38 12.75 9.51 -0.49
C LYS A 38 11.72 9.54 0.62
N ILE A 39 10.48 9.22 0.30
CA ILE A 39 9.41 9.08 1.29
C ILE A 39 9.41 7.64 1.81
N ARG A 40 9.40 7.51 3.14
CA ARG A 40 9.26 6.22 3.81
C ARG A 40 8.11 6.30 4.79
N ALA A 41 7.14 5.41 4.63
CA ALA A 41 6.06 5.23 5.58
C ALA A 41 6.31 3.99 6.43
N ASP A 42 5.56 3.86 7.53
CA ASP A 42 5.52 2.60 8.26
C ASP A 42 5.01 1.47 7.35
N PRO A 43 5.34 0.20 7.64
CA PRO A 43 4.95 -0.92 6.79
C PRO A 43 3.42 -1.00 6.67
N PHE A 44 2.91 -1.09 5.43
CA PHE A 44 1.48 -1.35 5.14
C PHE A 44 1.31 -1.97 3.76
N ILE A 45 0.17 -2.63 3.54
CA ILE A 45 -0.33 -3.00 2.21
C ILE A 45 -1.45 -2.03 1.83
N THR A 46 -1.54 -1.66 0.55
CA THR A 46 -2.69 -0.94 -0.01
C THR A 46 -3.10 -1.58 -1.33
N PHE A 47 -4.40 -1.65 -1.57
CA PHE A 47 -4.94 -2.03 -2.88
C PHE A 47 -5.44 -0.81 -3.66
N HIS A 48 -6.08 0.12 -2.95
CA HIS A 48 -6.80 1.22 -3.56
C HIS A 48 -6.22 2.54 -3.06
N HIS A 49 -5.66 3.30 -4.01
CA HIS A 49 -5.47 4.73 -3.82
C HIS A 49 -6.81 5.43 -4.06
N ALA A 50 -7.18 6.37 -3.19
CA ALA A 50 -8.39 7.15 -3.38
C ALA A 50 -8.12 8.43 -4.19
N ASN A 51 -7.04 9.14 -3.86
CA ASN A 51 -6.68 10.38 -4.53
C ASN A 51 -5.18 10.69 -4.40
N ALA A 52 -4.65 11.51 -5.29
CA ALA A 52 -3.33 12.10 -5.17
C ALA A 52 -3.33 13.51 -5.80
N PHE A 53 -2.80 14.50 -5.08
CA PHE A 53 -2.74 15.87 -5.58
C PHE A 53 -1.55 16.64 -4.99
N GLU A 54 -1.25 17.78 -5.59
CA GLU A 54 -0.20 18.69 -5.16
C GLU A 54 -0.83 19.96 -4.57
N ASP A 55 -0.32 20.44 -3.44
CA ASP A 55 -0.65 21.75 -2.89
C ASP A 55 0.57 22.35 -2.16
N ARG A 56 0.87 23.63 -2.43
CA ARG A 56 1.96 24.40 -1.82
C ARG A 56 3.33 23.71 -1.81
N GLY A 57 3.66 22.98 -2.87
CA GLY A 57 4.94 22.26 -2.98
C GLY A 57 4.98 20.95 -2.17
N HIS A 58 3.83 20.46 -1.72
CA HIS A 58 3.67 19.15 -1.10
C HIS A 58 2.83 18.24 -2.00
N ILE A 59 3.15 16.95 -2.01
CA ILE A 59 2.31 15.90 -2.57
C ILE A 59 1.50 15.28 -1.44
N PHE A 60 0.20 15.17 -1.63
CA PHE A 60 -0.75 14.47 -0.78
C PHE A 60 -1.17 13.18 -1.47
N LEU A 61 -1.04 12.06 -0.77
CA LEU A 61 -1.43 10.74 -1.25
C LEU A 61 -2.45 10.12 -0.30
N ASP A 62 -3.67 9.91 -0.79
CA ASP A 62 -4.79 9.34 -0.07
C ASP A 62 -4.97 7.86 -0.46
N TYR A 63 -4.96 6.96 0.51
CA TYR A 63 -5.00 5.51 0.26
C TYR A 63 -5.64 4.73 1.40
N VAL A 64 -6.08 3.53 1.04
CA VAL A 64 -6.75 2.59 1.93
C VAL A 64 -5.74 1.54 2.38
N ARG A 65 -5.34 1.56 3.66
CA ARG A 65 -4.19 0.78 4.14
C ARG A 65 -4.58 -0.36 5.09
N TYR A 66 -3.73 -1.39 5.08
CA TYR A 66 -3.81 -2.62 5.87
C TYR A 66 -2.48 -2.82 6.61
N ASP A 67 -2.53 -2.91 7.94
CA ASP A 67 -1.33 -2.85 8.80
C ASP A 67 -0.69 -4.21 9.09
N HIS A 68 -1.40 -5.30 8.82
CA HIS A 68 -0.96 -6.64 9.19
C HIS A 68 -0.95 -7.59 7.99
N VAL A 69 0.02 -8.50 7.99
CA VAL A 69 0.28 -9.49 6.93
C VAL A 69 -0.91 -10.41 6.68
N GLY A 70 -1.60 -10.80 7.75
CA GLY A 70 -2.79 -11.66 7.69
C GLY A 70 -3.94 -11.07 6.88
N ASN A 71 -3.91 -9.76 6.59
CA ASN A 71 -4.99 -9.07 5.92
C ASN A 71 -5.20 -9.57 4.47
N LEU A 72 -4.21 -10.19 3.81
CA LEU A 72 -4.43 -10.78 2.49
C LEU A 72 -5.23 -12.09 2.58
N GLU A 73 -4.94 -12.90 3.59
CA GLU A 73 -5.64 -14.17 3.86
C GLU A 73 -7.06 -13.96 4.36
N ASP A 74 -7.31 -12.81 5.00
CA ASP A 74 -8.65 -12.40 5.42
C ASP A 74 -9.64 -12.24 4.25
N PHE A 75 -9.14 -12.05 3.02
CA PHE A 75 -9.95 -12.05 1.80
C PHE A 75 -10.23 -13.45 1.24
N ASN A 76 -9.74 -14.52 1.88
CA ASN A 76 -10.10 -15.87 1.48
C ASN A 76 -11.59 -16.14 1.74
N MET A 77 -12.19 -16.94 0.86
CA MET A 77 -13.64 -17.18 0.86
C MET A 77 -14.14 -17.83 2.16
N ASP A 78 -13.34 -18.69 2.79
CA ASP A 78 -13.65 -19.30 4.09
C ASP A 78 -13.70 -18.25 5.20
N LYS A 79 -12.76 -17.30 5.21
CA LYS A 79 -12.73 -16.17 6.15
C LYS A 79 -13.90 -15.22 5.93
N MET A 80 -14.12 -14.76 4.69
CA MET A 80 -15.22 -13.83 4.37
C MET A 80 -16.61 -14.42 4.68
N ARG A 81 -16.79 -15.73 4.50
CA ARG A 81 -18.07 -16.41 4.81
C ARG A 81 -18.27 -16.66 6.30
N SER A 82 -17.24 -16.52 7.14
CA SER A 82 -17.35 -16.69 8.59
C SER A 82 -18.02 -15.52 9.32
N GLY A 83 -18.27 -14.41 8.61
CA GLY A 83 -18.73 -13.15 9.22
C GLY A 83 -17.58 -12.28 9.76
N TYR A 84 -16.32 -12.65 9.47
CA TYR A 84 -15.15 -11.82 9.76
C TYR A 84 -15.18 -10.53 8.94
N ALA A 85 -14.92 -9.40 9.61
CA ALA A 85 -14.80 -8.09 8.98
C ALA A 85 -13.34 -7.65 8.96
N VAL A 86 -12.85 -7.27 7.78
CA VAL A 86 -11.49 -6.76 7.62
C VAL A 86 -11.45 -5.31 8.09
N HIS A 87 -10.56 -4.99 9.03
CA HIS A 87 -10.34 -3.62 9.47
C HIS A 87 -9.49 -2.87 8.43
N VAL A 88 -10.00 -1.73 7.97
CA VAL A 88 -9.39 -0.96 6.89
C VAL A 88 -9.48 0.53 7.22
N VAL A 89 -8.38 1.25 7.07
CA VAL A 89 -8.31 2.67 7.44
C VAL A 89 -7.84 3.52 6.26
N MET A 90 -8.49 4.66 6.10
CA MET A 90 -8.17 5.66 5.09
C MET A 90 -7.09 6.60 5.63
N PHE A 91 -6.02 6.81 4.85
CA PHE A 91 -4.88 7.60 5.29
C PHE A 91 -4.35 8.55 4.24
N ARG A 92 -3.84 9.69 4.72
CA ARG A 92 -3.19 10.73 3.93
C ARG A 92 -1.72 10.82 4.30
N CYS A 93 -0.84 10.60 3.33
CA CYS A 93 0.60 10.79 3.46
C CYS A 93 1.04 12.07 2.75
N THR A 94 1.95 12.81 3.38
CA THR A 94 2.61 13.98 2.77
C THR A 94 4.10 13.74 2.56
N GLN A 95 4.70 14.44 1.60
CA GLN A 95 6.12 14.32 1.23
C GLN A 95 7.13 14.45 2.38
N HIS A 96 6.76 15.07 3.51
CA HIS A 96 7.62 15.24 4.69
C HIS A 96 7.39 14.17 5.78
N GLY A 97 6.63 13.11 5.48
CA GLY A 97 6.34 12.04 6.44
C GLY A 97 5.41 12.48 7.57
N GLN A 98 4.78 13.65 7.47
CA GLN A 98 3.73 14.05 8.40
C GLN A 98 2.43 13.36 7.96
N TYR A 99 2.00 12.44 8.82
CA TYR A 99 0.72 11.77 8.77
C TYR A 99 -0.33 12.76 9.27
N LEU A 100 -1.26 13.16 8.40
CA LEU A 100 -2.42 13.93 8.85
C LEU A 100 -3.52 12.91 9.15
N ASP A 101 -4.14 13.08 10.33
CA ASP A 101 -5.03 12.15 11.03
C ASP A 101 -5.96 11.30 10.16
N GLU A 102 -6.26 10.11 10.70
CA GLU A 102 -7.37 9.23 10.32
C GLU A 102 -8.62 10.06 9.97
N THR A 103 -8.92 10.17 8.67
CA THR A 103 -10.27 10.59 8.28
C THR A 103 -11.17 9.39 8.54
N SER A 104 -11.80 9.40 9.72
CA SER A 104 -12.97 8.58 10.00
C SER A 104 -14.02 8.91 8.95
N ALA A 105 -14.35 7.92 8.12
CA ALA A 105 -15.55 7.93 7.31
C ALA A 105 -16.75 7.59 8.19
#